data_AF-A0A6C1C8X7-F1
#
_entry.id   AF-A0A6C1C8X7-F1
#
_cell.length_a   1.000
_cell.length_b   1.000
_cell.length_c   1.000
_cell.angle_alpha   90.00
_cell.angle_beta   90.00
_cell.angle_gamma   90.00
#
_symmetry.space_group_name_H-M   'P 1'
#
loop_
_entity.id
_entity.type
_entity.pdbx_description
1 polymer ?
#
loop_
_entity_poly.entity_id
_entity_poly.type
_entity_poly.pdbx_seq_one_letter_code
_entity_poly.pdbx_strand_id
1 'polypeptide(L)'
;MPSSYEEGLKVTYASLDNAADAIDKQAKNLKADLDEIEREVRAISAIWEGEAKTAYQATMKKWETEVNGVHLNLMQIAQAVRLSKDGYQSTDMKSARWFQEHGML
;
A
#
# COMPACT_ATOMS: atom_id res chain seq x y z
N MET A 1 -12.87 31.89 -5.27
CA MET A 1 -12.66 30.66 -6.07
C MET A 1 -14.02 30.10 -6.49
N PRO A 2 -14.18 29.60 -7.72
CA PRO A 2 -15.45 29.02 -8.16
C PRO A 2 -15.72 27.67 -7.49
N SER A 3 -16.98 27.42 -7.10
CA SER A 3 -17.43 26.23 -6.35
C SER A 3 -17.06 24.89 -7.00
N SER A 4 -16.92 24.85 -8.33
CA SER A 4 -16.55 23.63 -9.08
C SER A 4 -15.12 23.16 -8.83
N TYR A 5 -14.21 24.07 -8.46
CA TYR A 5 -12.82 23.73 -8.17
C TYR A 5 -12.68 23.03 -6.81
N GLU A 6 -13.38 23.54 -5.78
CA GLU A 6 -13.40 22.92 -4.45
C GLU A 6 -14.03 21.52 -4.47
N GLU A 7 -15.06 21.33 -5.29
CA GLU A 7 -15.71 20.03 -5.47
C GLU A 7 -14.77 19.01 -6.14
N GLY A 8 -14.07 19.43 -7.21
CA GLY A 8 -13.08 18.58 -7.89
C GLY A 8 -11.92 18.14 -6.98
N LEU A 9 -11.43 19.01 -6.10
CA LEU A 9 -10.40 18.67 -5.12
C LEU A 9 -10.90 17.66 -4.09
N LYS A 10 -12.10 17.88 -3.52
CA LYS A 10 -12.72 16.95 -2.57
C LYS A 10 -12.88 15.55 -3.15
N VAL A 11 -13.36 15.45 -4.39
CA VAL A 11 -13.50 14.17 -5.12
C VAL A 11 -12.14 13.50 -5.31
N THR A 12 -11.12 14.25 -5.70
CA THR A 12 -9.76 13.74 -5.90
C THR A 12 -9.19 13.17 -4.60
N TYR A 13 -9.33 13.88 -3.48
CA TYR A 13 -8.86 13.40 -2.17
C TYR A 13 -9.58 12.13 -1.72
N ALA A 14 -10.91 12.09 -1.84
CA ALA A 14 -11.68 10.89 -1.53
C ALA A 14 -11.26 9.69 -2.40
N SER A 15 -10.94 9.93 -3.67
CA SER A 15 -10.44 8.88 -4.57
C SER A 15 -9.07 8.35 -4.15
N LEU A 16 -8.16 9.22 -3.67
CA LEU A 16 -6.84 8.81 -3.19
C LEU A 16 -6.92 8.00 -1.90
N ASP A 17 -7.76 8.42 -0.95
CA ASP A 17 -8.00 7.66 0.29
C ASP A 17 -8.56 6.28 -0.02
N ASN A 18 -9.58 6.20 -0.88
CA ASN A 18 -10.17 4.93 -1.31
C ASN A 18 -9.14 4.01 -1.99
N ALA A 19 -8.24 4.57 -2.81
CA ALA A 19 -7.19 3.80 -3.44
C ALA A 19 -6.18 3.26 -2.42
N ALA A 20 -5.78 4.05 -1.44
CA ALA A 20 -4.88 3.60 -0.37
C ALA A 20 -5.52 2.49 0.48
N ASP A 21 -6.80 2.62 0.83
CA ASP A 21 -7.54 1.61 1.58
C ASP A 21 -7.68 0.30 0.79
N ALA A 22 -7.90 0.40 -0.52
CA ALA A 22 -7.95 -0.77 -1.40
C ALA A 22 -6.59 -1.48 -1.45
N ILE A 23 -5.48 -0.74 -1.50
CA ILE A 23 -4.12 -1.31 -1.47
C ILE A 23 -3.87 -1.99 -0.13
N ASP A 24 -4.22 -1.37 1.00
CA ASP A 24 -4.05 -1.96 2.34
C ASP A 24 -4.85 -3.26 2.47
N LYS A 25 -6.07 -3.29 1.95
CA LYS A 25 -6.90 -4.52 1.92
C LYS A 25 -6.25 -5.60 1.07
N GLN A 26 -5.79 -5.26 -0.14
CA GLN A 26 -5.16 -6.22 -1.03
C GLN A 26 -3.84 -6.76 -0.46
N ALA A 27 -3.07 -5.93 0.24
CA ALA A 27 -1.83 -6.33 0.93
C ALA A 27 -2.09 -7.33 2.06
N LYS A 28 -3.18 -7.15 2.81
CA LYS A 28 -3.61 -8.11 3.86
C LYS A 28 -4.06 -9.43 3.26
N ASN A 29 -4.87 -9.38 2.20
CA ASN A 29 -5.34 -10.59 1.51
C ASN A 29 -4.17 -11.38 0.92
N LEU A 30 -3.26 -10.71 0.22
CA LEU A 30 -2.08 -11.35 -0.36
C LEU A 30 -1.20 -12.00 0.71
N LYS A 31 -1.02 -11.35 1.87
CA LYS A 31 -0.29 -11.96 2.98
C LYS A 31 -0.99 -13.23 3.48
N ALA A 32 -2.31 -13.20 3.65
CA ALA A 32 -3.07 -14.37 4.08
C ALA A 32 -2.96 -15.54 3.09
N ASP A 33 -3.03 -15.25 1.79
CA ASP A 33 -2.87 -16.26 0.73
C ASP A 33 -1.46 -16.87 0.74
N LEU A 34 -0.42 -16.06 0.97
CA LEU A 34 0.96 -16.54 1.08
C LEU A 34 1.19 -17.38 2.34
N ASP A 35 0.61 -16.98 3.48
CA ASP A 35 0.66 -17.74 4.73
C ASP A 35 -0.07 -19.09 4.60
N GLU A 36 -1.15 -19.15 3.80
CA GLU A 36 -1.88 -20.37 3.46
C GLU A 36 -0.99 -21.33 2.64
N ILE A 37 -0.40 -20.84 1.55
CA ILE A 37 0.51 -21.63 0.70
C ILE A 37 1.67 -22.19 1.53
N GLU A 38 2.26 -21.35 2.39
CA GLU A 38 3.33 -21.79 3.29
C GLU A 38 2.89 -22.94 4.19
N ARG A 39 1.68 -22.88 4.74
CA ARG A 39 1.14 -23.95 5.59
C ARG A 39 0.98 -25.26 4.83
N GLU A 40 0.45 -25.20 3.62
CA GLU A 40 0.28 -26.38 2.76
C GLU A 40 1.63 -27.02 2.41
N VAL A 41 2.61 -26.20 2.01
CA VAL A 41 3.97 -26.65 1.70
C VAL A 41 4.62 -27.28 2.94
N ARG A 42 4.48 -26.65 4.11
CA ARG A 42 4.96 -27.20 5.39
C ARG A 42 4.39 -28.59 5.66
N ALA A 43 3.08 -28.79 5.45
CA ALA A 43 2.43 -30.07 5.65
C ALA A 43 2.98 -31.16 4.72
N ILE A 44 3.15 -30.85 3.43
CA ILE A 44 3.68 -31.80 2.43
C ILE A 44 5.17 -32.11 2.70
N SER A 45 5.93 -31.14 3.20
CA SER A 45 7.35 -31.30 3.50
C SER A 45 7.65 -32.14 4.74
N ALA A 46 6.64 -32.48 5.55
CA ALA A 46 6.82 -33.12 6.86
C ALA A 46 7.54 -34.48 6.78
N ILE A 47 7.40 -35.19 5.65
CA ILE A 47 8.04 -36.49 5.42
C ILE A 47 9.40 -36.40 4.71
N TRP A 48 9.87 -35.20 4.38
CA TRP A 48 11.13 -35.02 3.67
C TRP A 48 12.31 -35.22 4.62
N GLU A 49 13.27 -36.04 4.18
CA GLU A 49 14.49 -36.36 4.92
C GLU A 49 15.73 -36.07 4.06
N GLY A 50 16.90 -36.01 4.70
CA GLY A 50 18.18 -35.81 4.02
C GLY A 50 18.26 -34.51 3.22
N GLU A 51 18.74 -34.61 1.98
CA GLU A 51 18.97 -33.46 1.11
C GLU A 51 17.70 -32.66 0.79
N ALA A 52 16.56 -33.33 0.66
CA ALA A 52 15.27 -32.68 0.39
C ALA A 52 14.87 -31.75 1.55
N LYS A 53 15.10 -32.16 2.79
CA LYS A 53 14.83 -31.34 3.98
C LYS A 53 15.72 -30.10 4.02
N THR A 54 17.00 -30.25 3.68
CA THR A 54 17.96 -29.13 3.62
C THR A 54 17.58 -28.13 2.52
N ALA A 55 17.27 -28.62 1.32
CA ALA A 55 16.84 -27.78 0.20
C ALA A 55 15.53 -27.02 0.50
N TYR A 56 14.59 -27.70 1.18
CA TYR A 56 13.37 -27.09 1.66
C TYR A 56 13.62 -25.95 2.65
N GLN A 57 14.44 -26.18 3.69
CA GLN A 57 14.78 -25.14 4.66
C GLN A 57 15.41 -23.91 4.01
N ALA A 58 16.30 -24.10 3.04
CA ALA A 58 16.92 -23.01 2.29
C ALA A 58 15.87 -22.23 1.46
N THR A 59 14.93 -22.93 0.83
CA THR A 59 13.84 -22.33 0.06
C THR A 59 12.88 -21.57 0.96
N MET A 60 12.50 -22.12 2.11
CA MET A 60 11.58 -21.46 3.05
C MET A 60 12.16 -20.19 3.64
N LYS A 61 13.47 -20.15 3.91
CA LYS A 61 14.12 -18.92 4.36
C LYS A 61 14.02 -17.79 3.32
N LYS A 62 14.17 -18.14 2.03
CA LYS A 62 13.98 -17.18 0.94
C LYS A 62 12.51 -16.76 0.84
N TRP A 63 11.59 -17.72 0.89
CA TRP A 63 10.15 -17.46 0.91
C TRP A 63 9.74 -16.45 1.98
N GLU A 64 10.11 -16.68 3.24
CA GLU A 64 9.81 -15.77 4.36
C GLU A 64 10.34 -14.35 4.10
N THR A 65 11.51 -14.22 3.48
CA THR A 65 12.10 -12.93 3.12
C THR A 65 11.27 -12.22 2.04
N GLU A 66 10.92 -12.93 0.97
CA GLU A 66 10.16 -12.38 -0.16
C GLU A 66 8.74 -11.98 0.24
N VAL A 67 8.03 -12.84 1.00
CA VAL A 67 6.66 -12.56 1.47
C VAL A 67 6.61 -11.29 2.32
N ASN A 68 7.56 -11.13 3.24
CA ASN A 68 7.67 -9.92 4.04
C ASN A 68 8.00 -8.69 3.18
N GLY A 69 8.87 -8.84 2.18
CA GLY A 69 9.21 -7.78 1.23
C GLY A 69 8.00 -7.29 0.43
N VAL A 70 7.19 -8.20 -0.11
CA VAL A 70 5.98 -7.85 -0.87
C VAL A 70 4.98 -7.09 0.00
N HIS A 71 4.73 -7.55 1.23
CA HIS A 71 3.83 -6.87 2.15
C HIS A 71 4.31 -5.44 2.49
N LEU A 72 5.60 -5.30 2.82
CA LEU A 72 6.21 -4.00 3.12
C LEU A 72 6.12 -3.04 1.94
N ASN A 73 6.41 -3.52 0.72
CA ASN A 73 6.32 -2.70 -0.49
C ASN A 73 4.90 -2.18 -0.73
N LEU A 74 3.87 -3.02 -0.53
CA LEU A 74 2.48 -2.60 -0.67
C LEU A 74 2.07 -1.57 0.40
N MET A 75 2.52 -1.74 1.64
CA MET A 75 2.32 -0.73 2.69
C MET A 75 2.99 0.60 2.34
N GLN A 76 4.21 0.57 1.80
CA GLN A 76 4.91 1.77 1.34
C GLN A 76 4.18 2.46 0.18
N ILE A 77 3.63 1.69 -0.77
CA ILE A 77 2.83 2.23 -1.86
C ILE A 77 1.56 2.89 -1.31
N ALA A 78 0.82 2.24 -0.42
CA ALA A 78 -0.37 2.81 0.21
C ALA A 78 -0.04 4.12 0.96
N GLN A 79 1.10 4.15 1.65
CA GLN A 79 1.58 5.36 2.32
C GLN A 79 1.97 6.47 1.33
N ALA A 80 2.62 6.15 0.21
CA ALA A 80 2.95 7.14 -0.82
C ALA A 80 1.67 7.74 -1.45
N VAL A 81 0.64 6.92 -1.69
CA VAL A 81 -0.67 7.38 -2.17
C VAL A 81 -1.31 8.33 -1.17
N ARG A 82 -1.25 8.03 0.14
CA ARG A 82 -1.72 8.92 1.21
C ARG A 82 -0.91 10.22 1.29
N LEU A 83 0.42 10.17 1.22
CA LEU A 83 1.26 11.38 1.32
C LEU A 83 1.09 12.31 0.12
N SER A 84 0.71 11.77 -1.04
CA SER A 84 0.37 12.58 -2.22
C SER A 84 -0.78 13.54 -1.92
N LYS A 85 -1.76 13.14 -1.09
CA LYS A 85 -2.87 14.01 -0.62
C LYS A 85 -2.39 15.21 0.20
N ASP A 86 -1.44 15.00 1.11
CA ASP A 86 -0.95 16.06 2.01
C ASP A 86 -0.16 17.15 1.26
N GLY A 87 0.61 16.75 0.24
CA GLY A 87 1.33 17.68 -0.64
C GLY A 87 0.39 18.61 -1.42
N TYR A 88 -0.73 18.08 -1.90
CA TYR A 88 -1.78 18.87 -2.55
C TYR A 88 -2.49 19.79 -1.55
N GLN A 89 -2.93 19.30 -0.39
CA GLN A 89 -3.64 20.12 0.60
C GLN A 89 -2.85 21.36 1.03
N SER A 90 -1.56 21.21 1.31
CA SER A 90 -0.69 22.31 1.76
C SER A 90 -0.48 23.36 0.65
N THR A 91 -0.26 22.90 -0.58
CA THR A 91 -0.03 23.76 -1.74
C THR A 91 -1.30 24.50 -2.15
N ASP A 92 -2.44 23.83 -2.10
CA ASP A 92 -3.73 24.40 -2.46
C ASP A 92 -4.24 25.39 -1.42
N MET A 93 -4.10 25.09 -0.11
CA MET A 93 -4.41 26.06 0.95
C MET A 93 -3.57 27.33 0.83
N LYS A 94 -2.28 27.20 0.51
CA LYS A 94 -1.41 28.36 0.27
C LYS A 94 -1.90 29.20 -0.90
N SER A 95 -2.26 28.54 -2.00
CA SER A 95 -2.73 29.19 -3.22
C SER A 95 -4.09 29.85 -3.00
N ALA A 96 -5.04 29.17 -2.35
CA ALA A 96 -6.35 29.70 -1.97
C ALA A 96 -6.26 30.91 -1.05
N ARG A 97 -5.38 30.86 -0.04
CA ARG A 97 -5.11 32.02 0.83
C ARG A 97 -4.51 33.20 0.05
N TRP A 98 -3.54 32.93 -0.83
CA TRP A 98 -2.93 33.96 -1.66
C TRP A 98 -3.95 34.65 -2.59
N PHE A 99 -4.84 33.88 -3.23
CA PHE A 99 -5.93 34.40 -4.05
C PHE A 99 -6.97 35.19 -3.25
N GLN A 100 -7.30 34.77 -2.03
CA GLN A 100 -8.21 35.53 -1.15
C GLN A 100 -7.61 36.88 -0.72
N GLU A 101 -6.29 36.92 -0.52
CA GLU A 101 -5.59 38.09 0.01
C GLU A 101 -5.23 39.11 -1.10
N HIS A 102 -4.94 38.65 -2.32
CA HIS A 102 -4.42 39.50 -3.41
C HIS A 102 -5.27 39.48 -4.70
N GLY A 103 -6.39 38.75 -4.75
CA GLY A 103 -7.19 38.51 -5.95
C GLY A 103 -8.53 39.26 -6.05
N MET A 104 -8.75 40.35 -5.30
CA MET A 104 -9.91 41.24 -5.49
C MET A 104 -9.48 42.60 -6.05
N LEU A 105 -9.32 42.65 -7.38
CA LEU A 105 -9.61 43.81 -8.24
C LEU A 105 -10.27 43.30 -9.53
#